data_AF-A0AAV0NDP4-F1
#
_entry.id   AF-A0AAV0NDP4-F1
#
_cell.length_a   1.000
_cell.length_b   1.000
_cell.length_c   1.000
_cell.angle_alpha   90.00
_cell.angle_beta   90.00
_cell.angle_gamma   90.00
#
_symmetry.space_group_name_H-M   'P 1'
#
loop_
_entity.id
_entity.type
_entity.pdbx_description
1 polymer ?
#
loop_
_entity_poly.entity_id
_entity_poly.type
_entity_poly.pdbx_seq_one_letter_code
_entity_poly.pdbx_strand_id
1 'polypeptide(L)'
;MKEYRVSEKEAVEFLWKEISNAWKDIVEEYCQKPTLLPSTDLTDRLLNLTRLINIFYDDGDCLINSHLLKDHLTSLFIDPVPL
;
A
#
# COMPACT_ATOMS: atom_id res chain seq x y z
N MET A 1 8.25 16.51 11.13
CA MET A 1 8.38 17.95 11.43
C MET A 1 8.89 18.24 12.84
N LYS A 2 8.09 18.07 13.91
CA LYS A 2 8.44 18.52 15.28
C LYS A 2 9.77 17.99 15.82
N GLU A 3 10.05 16.71 15.61
CA GLU A 3 11.25 16.04 16.11
C GLU A 3 12.53 16.59 15.46
N TYR A 4 12.55 16.66 14.13
CA TYR A 4 13.72 17.10 13.35
C TYR A 4 13.71 18.61 13.00
N ARG A 5 12.67 19.35 13.42
CA ARG A 5 12.43 20.78 13.10
C ARG A 5 12.51 21.10 11.60
N VAL A 6 12.03 20.19 10.78
CA VAL A 6 11.97 20.32 9.31
C VAL A 6 10.61 20.83 8.86
N SER A 7 10.55 21.36 7.63
CA SER A 7 9.30 21.72 6.97
C SER A 7 8.42 20.49 6.70
N GLU A 8 7.15 20.73 6.39
CA GLU A 8 6.21 19.67 6.01
C GLU A 8 6.68 18.91 4.76
N LYS A 9 7.09 19.65 3.74
CA LYS A 9 7.60 19.08 2.48
C LYS A 9 8.79 18.16 2.72
N GLU A 10 9.79 18.61 3.48
CA GLU A 10 10.96 17.80 3.82
C GLU A 10 10.58 16.55 4.64
N ALA A 11 9.61 16.68 5.56
CA ALA A 11 9.11 15.53 6.32
C ALA A 11 8.41 14.51 5.42
N VAL A 12 7.59 14.96 4.46
CA VAL A 12 6.90 14.11 3.50
C VAL A 12 7.89 13.39 2.59
N GLU A 13 8.89 14.11 2.05
CA GLU A 13 9.95 13.52 1.23
C GLU A 13 10.75 12.45 2.00
N PHE A 14 11.08 12.72 3.26
CA PHE A 14 11.74 11.75 4.13
C PHE A 14 10.88 10.51 4.35
N LEU A 15 9.61 10.67 4.72
CA LEU A 15 8.69 9.54 4.95
C LEU A 15 8.49 8.70 3.68
N TRP A 16 8.37 9.34 2.51
CA TRP A 16 8.27 8.61 1.24
C TRP A 16 9.50 7.76 0.95
N LYS A 17 10.70 8.27 1.27
CA LYS A 17 11.93 7.48 1.13
C LYS A 17 11.92 6.26 2.05
N GLU A 18 11.51 6.43 3.30
CA GLU A 18 11.44 5.32 4.26
C GLU A 18 10.38 4.28 3.86
N ILE A 19 9.20 4.71 3.40
CA ILE A 19 8.17 3.83 2.85
C ILE A 19 8.71 3.04 1.65
N SER A 20 9.42 3.71 0.74
CA SER A 20 10.02 3.07 -0.44
C SER A 20 11.09 2.03 -0.06
N ASN A 21 11.90 2.31 0.96
CA ASN A 21 12.89 1.35 1.47
C ASN A 21 12.20 0.14 2.11
N ALA A 22 11.24 0.37 3.02
CA ALA A 22 10.48 -0.70 3.66
C ALA A 22 9.74 -1.58 2.64
N TRP A 23 9.22 -1.00 1.56
CA TRP A 23 8.60 -1.78 0.49
C TRP A 23 9.58 -2.73 -0.22
N LYS A 24 10.82 -2.29 -0.46
CA LYS A 24 11.86 -3.14 -1.07
C LYS A 24 12.21 -4.31 -0.16
N ASP A 25 12.36 -4.06 1.13
CA ASP A 25 12.63 -5.10 2.13
C ASP A 25 11.51 -6.14 2.17
N ILE A 26 10.24 -5.70 2.20
CA ILE A 26 9.07 -6.59 2.14
C ILE A 26 9.09 -7.47 0.89
N VAL A 27 9.37 -6.88 -0.28
CA VAL A 27 9.41 -7.61 -1.55
C VAL A 27 10.55 -8.62 -1.58
N GLU A 28 11.74 -8.24 -1.08
CA GLU A 28 12.89 -9.13 -1.00
C GLU A 28 12.60 -10.32 -0.07
N GLU A 29 12.12 -10.07 1.15
CA GLU A 29 11.77 -11.13 2.11
C GLU A 29 10.67 -12.06 1.56
N TYR A 30 9.65 -11.49 0.92
CA TYR A 30 8.59 -12.27 0.27
C TYR A 30 9.14 -13.19 -0.83
N CYS A 31 10.07 -12.69 -1.66
CA CYS A 31 10.69 -13.48 -2.73
C CYS A 31 11.61 -14.58 -2.21
N GLN A 32 12.28 -14.36 -1.07
CA GLN A 32 13.17 -15.33 -0.47
C GLN A 32 12.44 -16.55 0.13
N LYS A 33 11.09 -16.51 0.22
CA LYS A 33 10.20 -17.56 0.76
C LYS A 33 10.79 -18.24 2.01
N PRO A 34 10.61 -17.65 3.21
CA PRO A 34 11.12 -18.25 4.43
C PRO A 34 10.54 -19.66 4.60
N THR A 35 11.41 -20.67 4.63
CA THR A 35 11.05 -22.08 4.93
C THR A 35 10.31 -22.23 6.27
N LEU A 36 10.39 -21.18 7.11
CA LEU A 36 9.84 -21.09 8.46
C LEU A 36 8.45 -20.43 8.55
N LEU A 37 7.91 -19.84 7.49
CA LEU A 37 6.55 -19.28 7.52
C LEU A 37 5.54 -20.37 7.14
N PRO A 38 4.76 -20.91 8.10
CA PRO A 38 3.72 -21.86 7.79
C PRO A 38 2.58 -21.09 7.13
N SER A 39 2.28 -21.45 5.87
CA SER A 39 1.28 -20.86 4.95
C SER A 39 1.73 -19.63 4.17
N THR A 40 1.78 -19.80 2.84
CA THR A 40 1.75 -18.72 1.84
C THR A 40 0.60 -17.74 2.10
N ASP A 41 -0.54 -18.24 2.58
CA ASP A 41 -1.78 -17.48 2.73
C ASP A 41 -1.70 -16.33 3.75
N LEU A 42 -0.94 -16.47 4.85
CA LEU A 42 -0.77 -15.37 5.80
C LEU A 42 0.11 -14.26 5.22
N THR A 43 1.23 -14.64 4.61
CA THR A 43 2.16 -13.70 3.97
C THR A 43 1.49 -12.97 2.80
N ASP A 44 0.71 -13.68 1.98
CA ASP A 44 -0.04 -13.10 0.87
C ASP A 44 -1.08 -12.08 1.36
N ARG A 45 -1.77 -12.37 2.47
CA ARG A 45 -2.71 -11.43 3.09
C ARG A 45 -2.03 -10.17 3.60
N LEU A 46 -0.88 -10.30 4.25
CA LEU A 46 -0.11 -9.14 4.73
C LEU A 46 0.39 -8.29 3.56
N LEU A 47 0.92 -8.92 2.51
CA LEU A 47 1.36 -8.22 1.30
C LEU A 47 0.21 -7.49 0.61
N ASN A 48 -0.95 -8.14 0.49
CA ASN A 48 -2.15 -7.53 -0.09
C ASN A 48 -2.70 -6.39 0.77
N LEU A 49 -2.60 -6.48 2.10
CA LEU A 49 -2.98 -5.38 2.99
C LEU A 49 -2.09 -4.15 2.76
N THR A 50 -0.77 -4.32 2.66
CA THR A 50 0.15 -3.22 2.36
C THR A 50 -0.17 -2.57 1.00
N ARG A 51 -0.47 -3.38 -0.02
CA ARG A 51 -0.89 -2.89 -1.35
C ARG A 51 -2.23 -2.13 -1.29
N LEU A 52 -3.17 -2.61 -0.49
CA LEU A 52 -4.48 -1.97 -0.31
C LEU A 52 -4.34 -0.56 0.28
N ILE A 53 -3.43 -0.38 1.25
CA ILE A 53 -3.16 0.95 1.80
C ILE A 53 -2.67 1.92 0.71
N ASN A 54 -1.83 1.46 -0.21
CA ASN A 54 -1.42 2.31 -1.34
C ASN A 54 -2.62 2.76 -2.19
N ILE A 55 -3.54 1.83 -2.51
CA ILE A 55 -4.76 2.16 -3.28
C ILE A 55 -5.63 3.18 -2.52
N PHE A 56 -5.76 3.04 -1.20
CA PHE A 56 -6.60 3.93 -0.39
C PHE A 56 -6.06 5.35 -0.25
N TYR A 57 -4.80 5.59 -0.57
CA TYR A 57 -4.17 6.91 -0.45
C TYR A 57 -3.66 7.48 -1.78
N ASP A 58 -3.82 6.76 -2.89
CA ASP A 58 -3.29 7.15 -4.21
C ASP A 58 -3.95 8.45 -4.71
N ASP A 59 -5.28 8.53 -4.65
CA ASP A 59 -6.08 9.69 -5.05
C ASP A 59 -6.53 10.58 -3.88
N GLY A 60 -5.89 10.40 -2.71
CA GLY A 60 -6.25 11.05 -1.45
C GLY A 60 -6.86 10.09 -0.43
N ASP A 61 -7.32 10.61 0.71
CA ASP A 61 -7.81 9.79 1.80
C ASP A 61 -9.17 9.15 1.49
N CYS A 62 -9.15 7.94 0.94
CA CYS A 62 -10.34 7.18 0.59
C CYS A 62 -11.09 6.62 1.81
N LEU A 63 -10.44 6.53 2.98
CA LEU A 63 -11.10 6.07 4.21
C LEU A 63 -12.10 7.11 4.71
N ILE A 64 -11.75 8.39 4.57
CA ILE A 64 -12.65 9.50 4.88
C ILE A 64 -13.55 9.80 3.68
N ASN A 65 -12.99 9.83 2.47
CA ASN A 65 -13.71 10.14 1.24
C ASN A 65 -13.90 8.91 0.34
N SER A 66 -14.83 8.04 0.74
CA SER A 66 -15.11 6.78 0.04
C SER A 66 -15.50 6.93 -1.44
N HIS A 67 -15.95 8.11 -1.88
CA HIS A 67 -16.30 8.36 -3.28
C HIS A 67 -15.11 8.25 -4.23
N LEU A 68 -13.89 8.42 -3.72
CA LEU A 68 -12.66 8.25 -4.50
C LEU A 68 -12.49 6.80 -5.00
N LEU A 69 -13.07 5.82 -4.31
CA LEU A 69 -13.01 4.40 -4.71
C LEU A 69 -14.07 4.01 -5.74
N LYS A 70 -14.96 4.92 -6.15
CA LYS A 70 -16.13 4.59 -6.98
C LYS A 70 -15.73 3.92 -8.29
N ASP A 71 -14.69 4.42 -8.96
CA ASP A 71 -14.26 3.88 -10.24
C ASP A 71 -13.64 2.49 -10.08
N HIS A 72 -12.83 2.28 -9.04
CA HIS A 72 -12.31 0.96 -8.68
C HIS A 72 -13.43 -0.04 -8.39
N LEU A 73 -14.44 0.35 -7.60
CA LEU A 73 -15.57 -0.52 -7.25
C LEU A 73 -16.44 -0.84 -8.46
N THR A 74 -16.65 0.13 -9.34
CA THR A 74 -17.43 -0.05 -10.56
C THR A 74 -16.71 -1.03 -11.49
N SER A 75 -15.41 -0.83 -11.71
CA SER A 75 -14.58 -1.73 -12.51
C SER A 75 -14.50 -3.16 -11.96
N LEU A 76 -14.47 -3.32 -10.63
CA LEU A 76 -14.30 -4.62 -10.00
C LEU A 76 -15.61 -5.41 -9.86
N PHE A 77 -16.74 -4.73 -9.62
CA PHE A 77 -17.99 -5.37 -9.20
C PHE A 77 -19.19 -5.11 -10.12
N ILE A 78 -19.11 -4.13 -11.03
CA ILE A 78 -20.25 -3.71 -11.86
C ILE A 78 -19.97 -4.00 -13.34
N ASP A 79 -18.86 -3.48 -13.86
CA ASP A 79 -18.54 -3.54 -15.28
C ASP A 79 -17.83 -4.85 -15.64
N PRO A 80 -18.41 -5.69 -16.51
CA PRO A 80 -17.74 -6.91 -16.95
C PRO A 80 -16.57 -6.59 -17.89
N VAL A 81 -15.52 -7.38 -17.82
CA VAL A 81 -14.42 -7.32 -18.80
C VAL A 81 -14.95 -7.76 -20.17
N PRO A 82 -14.82 -6.93 -21.23
CA PRO A 82 -15.22 -7.33 -22.57
C PRO A 82 -14.47 -8.58 -23.04
N LEU A 83 -15.18 -9.49 -23.69
CA LEU A 83 -14.62 -10.71 -24.29
C LEU A 83 -13.98 -10.45 -25.66
#